data_AF-A0A3C0UKE6-F1
#
_entry.id   AF-A0A3C0UKE6-F1
#
_cell.length_a   1.000
_cell.length_b   1.000
_cell.length_c   1.000
_cell.angle_alpha   90.00
_cell.angle_beta   90.00
_cell.angle_gamma   90.00
#
_symmetry.space_group_name_H-M   'P 1'
#
loop_
_entity.id
_entity.type
_entity.pdbx_description
1 polymer ?
#
loop_
_entity_poly.entity_id
_entity_poly.type
_entity_poly.pdbx_seq_one_letter_code
_entity_poly.pdbx_strand_id
1 'polypeptide(L)'
;MNHFFHFIAALLLVGNVIAAPPKGGEPIGKEKNAPAATPSKGTGTPKAPTAAMTQQMMEMDAALTTLNERLAGQQTVFSPDPMASIAAEVSDDIAANRAKARKMFNYLDQNPSKVLETITPEALLNLPVGITKKLGDNSRITLGVLEAKFGKSETELTIFVKLNFMVKGSSEPNRELFFSAQGVTFTREGGISSFTAALLGDFILPMKQWSIVLKGANTPFCNGQTCAGTTATFNCGEFDAGNLCAEVVFPRNVLKPYNTTLRKAEETGRVSFGFSIPFNKASGLRDMYSQVCFNKPFCVAGNANIERFGFEVSNVIYDES
;
A
#
# COMPACT_ATOMS: atom_id res chain seq x y z
N MET A 1 -2.82 3.78 12.74
CA MET A 1 -2.84 4.02 11.27
C MET A 1 -3.06 5.47 10.84
N ASN A 2 -3.56 6.41 11.66
CA ASN A 2 -3.75 7.81 11.23
C ASN A 2 -2.41 8.59 11.24
N HIS A 3 -1.44 8.12 12.02
CA HIS A 3 -0.13 8.76 12.20
C HIS A 3 1.01 8.09 11.42
N PHE A 4 0.85 6.84 10.97
CA PHE A 4 1.77 6.19 10.02
C PHE A 4 1.92 7.00 8.72
N PHE A 5 0.82 7.64 8.28
CA PHE A 5 0.80 8.56 7.14
C PHE A 5 1.52 9.88 7.42
N HIS A 6 1.48 10.38 8.66
CA HIS A 6 2.21 11.58 9.08
C HIS A 6 3.72 11.30 9.23
N PHE A 7 4.10 10.07 9.62
CA PHE A 7 5.50 9.68 9.76
C PHE A 7 6.25 9.65 8.41
N ILE A 8 5.65 9.10 7.35
CA ILE A 8 6.27 9.13 6.01
C ILE A 8 6.34 10.56 5.45
N ALA A 9 5.33 11.38 5.71
CA ALA A 9 5.35 12.80 5.37
C ALA A 9 6.40 13.58 6.19
N ALA A 10 6.59 13.23 7.47
CA ALA A 10 7.62 13.81 8.34
C ALA A 10 9.02 13.37 7.92
N LEU A 11 9.23 12.11 7.50
CA LEU A 11 10.51 11.65 6.97
C LEU A 11 10.91 12.41 5.69
N LEU A 12 9.92 12.86 4.91
CA LEU A 12 10.11 13.72 3.73
C LEU A 12 10.26 15.23 4.08
N LEU A 13 9.85 15.66 5.27
CA LEU A 13 9.91 17.06 5.73
C LEU A 13 11.07 17.35 6.69
N VAL A 14 11.63 16.33 7.36
CA VAL A 14 12.74 16.44 8.34
C VAL A 14 14.11 16.41 7.64
N GLY A 15 14.17 16.30 6.31
CA GLY A 15 15.38 16.51 5.50
C GLY A 15 15.84 17.98 5.42
N ASN A 16 15.60 18.79 6.45
CA ASN A 16 16.15 20.13 6.57
C ASN A 16 17.32 20.11 7.56
N VAL A 17 18.40 20.81 7.16
CA VAL A 17 19.67 21.07 7.87
C VAL A 17 20.72 19.99 7.57
N ILE A 18 21.82 20.22 6.83
CA ILE A 18 22.69 21.40 6.69
C ILE A 18 23.19 21.50 5.23
N ALA A 19 22.95 22.63 4.56
CA ALA A 19 23.81 23.07 3.46
C ALA A 19 23.99 24.59 3.58
N ALA A 20 25.22 25.01 3.89
CA ALA A 20 25.59 26.43 3.98
C ALA A 20 25.52 27.10 2.60
N PRO A 21 25.00 28.34 2.48
CA PRO A 21 24.93 29.03 1.20
C PRO A 21 26.25 29.76 0.88
N PRO A 22 26.73 29.74 -0.38
CA PRO A 22 27.66 30.75 -0.85
C PRO A 22 26.89 32.02 -1.27
N LYS A 23 27.51 33.16 -0.94
CA LYS A 23 27.05 34.53 -1.15
C LYS A 23 27.13 34.94 -2.63
N GLY A 24 26.23 35.85 -3.04
CA GLY A 24 26.57 36.93 -3.97
C GLY A 24 25.55 37.23 -5.07
N GLY A 25 25.07 38.48 -5.11
CA GLY A 25 24.83 39.21 -6.37
C GLY A 25 23.38 39.42 -6.83
N GLU A 26 22.76 40.50 -6.33
CA GLU A 26 21.60 41.24 -6.90
C GLU A 26 21.97 42.01 -8.21
N PRO A 27 21.05 42.76 -8.88
CA PRO A 27 19.71 42.43 -9.39
C PRO A 27 19.52 43.06 -10.82
N ILE A 28 18.37 43.71 -11.11
CA ILE A 28 17.93 44.47 -12.32
C ILE A 28 17.03 43.63 -13.25
N GLY A 29 15.81 44.02 -13.64
CA GLY A 29 15.04 45.25 -13.47
C GLY A 29 13.63 45.10 -14.08
N LYS A 30 12.71 45.94 -13.59
CA LYS A 30 11.31 46.16 -14.03
C LYS A 30 11.30 46.71 -15.48
N GLU A 31 10.29 46.61 -16.34
CA GLU A 31 8.91 47.16 -16.37
C GLU A 31 8.63 47.27 -17.91
N LYS A 32 7.48 47.01 -18.52
CA LYS A 32 6.32 47.93 -18.60
C LYS A 32 5.22 47.39 -19.51
N ASN A 33 4.04 47.86 -19.17
CA ASN A 33 2.70 47.66 -19.70
C ASN A 33 2.48 47.94 -21.20
N ALA A 34 1.51 47.19 -21.73
CA ALA A 34 0.76 47.47 -22.95
C ALA A 34 -0.23 48.64 -22.79
N PRO A 35 -0.82 49.11 -23.91
CA PRO A 35 -2.25 49.43 -23.91
C PRO A 35 -3.06 48.86 -25.10
N ALA A 36 -4.29 48.49 -24.76
CA ALA A 36 -5.49 48.26 -25.58
C ALA A 36 -6.11 49.61 -26.07
N ALA A 37 -7.02 49.79 -27.05
CA ALA A 37 -7.69 48.96 -28.07
C ALA A 37 -8.52 49.88 -29.03
N THR A 38 -8.87 49.34 -30.23
CA THR A 38 -10.13 49.50 -31.03
C THR A 38 -10.49 50.83 -31.74
N PRO A 39 -11.45 50.87 -32.70
CA PRO A 39 -11.75 49.98 -33.85
C PRO A 39 -12.10 50.74 -35.16
N SER A 40 -12.14 50.08 -36.32
CA SER A 40 -12.94 50.58 -37.47
C SER A 40 -13.44 49.45 -38.36
N LYS A 41 -14.73 49.55 -38.73
CA LYS A 41 -15.51 48.66 -39.60
C LYS A 41 -15.13 48.85 -41.07
N GLY A 42 -15.14 47.76 -41.83
CA GLY A 42 -15.07 47.80 -43.30
C GLY A 42 -15.49 46.47 -43.92
N THR A 43 -16.68 46.44 -44.49
CA THR A 43 -17.29 45.36 -45.29
C THR A 43 -16.51 45.11 -46.58
N GLY A 44 -16.20 43.84 -46.89
CA GLY A 44 -15.64 43.42 -48.18
C GLY A 44 -15.70 41.90 -48.39
N THR A 45 -16.27 41.49 -49.51
CA THR A 45 -16.41 40.12 -50.02
C THR A 45 -15.08 39.36 -50.17
N PRO A 46 -15.07 38.00 -50.11
CA PRO A 46 -13.84 37.22 -49.93
C PRO A 46 -12.97 37.22 -51.20
N LYS A 47 -11.78 37.82 -51.09
CA LYS A 47 -10.72 37.76 -52.10
C LYS A 47 -9.70 36.69 -51.67
N ALA A 48 -9.26 35.85 -52.62
CA ALA A 48 -8.30 34.77 -52.38
C ALA A 48 -7.03 35.27 -51.65
N PRO A 49 -6.43 34.47 -50.75
CA PRO A 49 -5.34 34.91 -49.90
C PRO A 49 -4.14 35.32 -50.74
N THR A 50 -3.69 36.57 -50.55
CA THR A 50 -2.51 37.14 -51.21
C THR A 50 -1.24 36.54 -50.58
N ALA A 51 -0.13 36.46 -51.32
CA ALA A 51 1.12 35.80 -50.90
C ALA A 51 1.62 36.16 -49.49
N ALA A 52 1.36 37.37 -49.00
CA ALA A 52 1.68 37.80 -47.63
C ALA A 52 0.88 37.03 -46.55
N MET A 53 -0.38 36.67 -46.84
CA MET A 53 -1.24 35.88 -45.98
C MET A 53 -0.79 34.41 -45.94
N THR A 54 -0.31 33.88 -47.07
CA THR A 54 0.30 32.55 -47.16
C THR A 54 1.61 32.47 -46.36
N GLN A 55 2.40 33.55 -46.37
CA GLN A 55 3.65 33.62 -45.61
C GLN A 55 3.40 33.72 -44.09
N GLN A 56 2.40 34.51 -43.67
CA GLN A 56 1.97 34.54 -42.27
C GLN A 56 1.38 33.21 -41.79
N MET A 57 0.67 32.47 -42.65
CA MET A 57 0.20 31.11 -42.32
C MET A 57 1.35 30.12 -42.15
N MET A 58 2.38 30.18 -43.01
CA MET A 58 3.58 29.34 -42.87
C MET A 58 4.39 29.67 -41.61
N GLU A 59 4.52 30.96 -41.25
CA GLU A 59 5.19 31.36 -40.00
C GLU A 59 4.40 30.95 -38.75
N MET A 60 3.07 30.98 -38.82
CA MET A 60 2.21 30.50 -37.73
C MET A 60 2.28 28.98 -37.58
N ASP A 61 2.30 28.23 -38.68
CA ASP A 61 2.49 26.76 -38.65
C ASP A 61 3.88 26.39 -38.14
N ALA A 62 4.93 27.12 -38.53
CA ALA A 62 6.27 26.92 -38.00
C ALA A 62 6.33 27.24 -36.49
N ALA A 63 5.67 28.31 -36.05
CA ALA A 63 5.57 28.66 -34.63
C ALA A 63 4.78 27.62 -33.83
N LEU A 64 3.68 27.09 -34.37
CA LEU A 64 2.87 26.02 -33.78
C LEU A 64 3.64 24.70 -33.71
N THR A 65 4.43 24.38 -34.74
CA THR A 65 5.29 23.20 -34.76
C THR A 65 6.39 23.33 -33.71
N THR A 66 7.04 24.50 -33.63
CA THR A 66 8.06 24.79 -32.61
C THR A 66 7.48 24.79 -31.19
N LEU A 67 6.24 25.26 -31.01
CA LEU A 67 5.50 25.18 -29.75
C LEU A 67 5.17 23.72 -29.41
N ASN A 68 4.68 22.93 -30.36
CA ASN A 68 4.41 21.51 -30.16
C ASN A 68 5.67 20.71 -29.84
N GLU A 69 6.80 21.02 -30.47
CA GLU A 69 8.10 20.42 -30.16
C GLU A 69 8.61 20.87 -28.78
N ARG A 70 8.38 22.12 -28.38
CA ARG A 70 8.68 22.61 -27.02
C ARG A 70 7.77 22.01 -25.96
N LEU A 71 6.49 21.81 -26.26
CA LEU A 71 5.53 21.12 -25.38
C LEU A 71 5.85 19.62 -25.28
N ALA A 72 6.25 18.98 -26.38
CA ALA A 72 6.74 17.60 -26.38
C ALA A 72 8.06 17.46 -25.61
N GLY A 73 8.96 18.46 -25.70
CA GLY A 73 10.20 18.55 -24.94
C GLY A 73 10.02 18.91 -23.46
N GLN A 74 8.96 19.66 -23.10
CA GLN A 74 8.55 19.92 -21.71
C GLN A 74 7.76 18.76 -21.09
N GLN A 75 7.35 17.76 -21.88
CA GLN A 75 6.76 16.51 -21.39
C GLN A 75 7.80 15.39 -21.25
N THR A 76 8.96 15.73 -20.72
CA THR A 76 9.75 14.80 -19.91
C THR A 76 9.99 15.58 -18.62
N VAL A 77 9.46 15.20 -17.45
CA VAL A 77 9.94 14.10 -16.62
C VAL A 77 8.87 13.81 -15.56
N PHE A 78 7.79 13.12 -15.89
CA PHE A 78 7.02 12.34 -14.91
C PHE A 78 6.22 11.33 -15.69
N SER A 79 6.89 10.30 -16.22
CA SER A 79 6.18 9.05 -16.47
C SER A 79 5.75 8.54 -15.09
N PRO A 80 4.44 8.52 -14.74
CA PRO A 80 4.00 7.97 -13.47
C PRO A 80 4.36 6.50 -13.54
N ASP A 81 5.34 6.09 -12.73
CA ASP A 81 5.60 4.68 -12.52
C ASP A 81 4.30 4.07 -11.95
N PRO A 82 3.59 3.22 -12.71
CA PRO A 82 2.18 2.97 -12.45
C PRO A 82 1.92 2.16 -11.18
N MET A 83 2.97 1.78 -10.42
CA MET A 83 2.92 0.83 -9.29
C MET A 83 2.30 -0.53 -9.64
N ALA A 84 1.82 -0.71 -10.87
CA ALA A 84 1.20 -1.90 -11.41
C ALA A 84 2.16 -3.10 -11.51
N SER A 85 3.48 -2.86 -11.41
CA SER A 85 4.48 -3.92 -11.30
C SER A 85 4.58 -4.54 -9.91
N ILE A 86 3.89 -3.98 -8.90
CA ILE A 86 3.71 -4.65 -7.62
C ILE A 86 2.57 -5.64 -7.81
N ALA A 87 2.90 -6.83 -8.29
CA ALA A 87 1.98 -7.95 -8.30
C ALA A 87 1.98 -8.60 -6.92
N ALA A 88 0.79 -8.91 -6.40
CA ALA A 88 0.71 -9.79 -5.24
C ALA A 88 1.17 -11.18 -5.69
N GLU A 89 2.13 -11.78 -5.00
CA GLU A 89 2.44 -13.18 -5.22
C GLU A 89 1.26 -14.01 -4.71
N VAL A 90 0.51 -14.56 -5.64
CA VAL A 90 -0.66 -15.39 -5.37
C VAL A 90 -0.55 -16.63 -6.24
N SER A 91 -0.24 -17.77 -5.63
CA SER A 91 -0.37 -19.06 -6.31
C SER A 91 -1.84 -19.37 -6.58
N ASP A 92 -2.13 -20.23 -7.55
CA ASP A 92 -3.49 -20.68 -7.85
C ASP A 92 -4.19 -21.27 -6.61
N ASP A 93 -3.44 -21.98 -5.76
CA ASP A 93 -3.93 -22.52 -4.50
C ASP A 93 -4.34 -21.43 -3.50
N ILE A 94 -3.55 -20.35 -3.39
CA ILE A 94 -3.89 -19.21 -2.54
C ILE A 94 -5.14 -18.51 -3.09
N ALA A 95 -5.22 -18.31 -4.40
CA ALA A 95 -6.40 -17.71 -5.04
C ALA A 95 -7.66 -18.54 -4.78
N ALA A 96 -7.58 -19.87 -4.93
CA ALA A 96 -8.67 -20.79 -4.66
C ALA A 96 -9.10 -20.76 -3.18
N ASN A 97 -8.16 -20.73 -2.24
CA ASN A 97 -8.46 -20.64 -0.82
C ASN A 97 -9.06 -19.29 -0.42
N ARG A 98 -8.60 -18.17 -1.01
CA ARG A 98 -9.24 -16.86 -0.84
C ARG A 98 -10.69 -16.87 -1.33
N ALA A 99 -10.96 -17.51 -2.46
CA ALA A 99 -12.31 -17.65 -3.00
C ALA A 99 -13.20 -18.51 -2.07
N LYS A 100 -12.68 -19.60 -1.49
CA LYS A 100 -13.38 -20.41 -0.48
C LYS A 100 -13.69 -19.60 0.77
N ALA A 101 -12.71 -18.88 1.32
CA ALA A 101 -12.89 -18.02 2.47
C ALA A 101 -13.98 -16.97 2.21
N ARG A 102 -13.92 -16.25 1.09
CA ARG A 102 -14.93 -15.25 0.71
C ARG A 102 -16.33 -15.85 0.61
N LYS A 103 -16.48 -17.00 -0.03
CA LYS A 103 -17.78 -17.70 -0.11
C LYS A 103 -18.31 -18.08 1.27
N MET A 104 -17.46 -18.62 2.14
CA MET A 104 -17.82 -19.01 3.50
C MET A 104 -18.27 -17.80 4.32
N PHE A 105 -17.50 -16.70 4.32
CA PHE A 105 -17.86 -15.51 5.08
C PHE A 105 -19.11 -14.82 4.53
N ASN A 106 -19.31 -14.78 3.22
CA ASN A 106 -20.56 -14.28 2.64
C ASN A 106 -21.77 -15.10 3.10
N TYR A 107 -21.64 -16.42 3.20
CA TYR A 107 -22.69 -17.27 3.74
C TYR A 107 -22.95 -16.96 5.22
N LEU A 108 -21.91 -16.81 6.05
CA LEU A 108 -22.06 -16.46 7.47
C LEU A 108 -22.69 -15.07 7.66
N ASP A 109 -22.32 -14.09 6.83
CA ASP A 109 -22.89 -12.74 6.86
C ASP A 109 -24.41 -12.76 6.50
N GLN A 110 -24.83 -13.68 5.62
CA GLN A 110 -26.24 -13.89 5.25
C GLN A 110 -27.02 -14.77 6.24
N ASN A 111 -26.33 -15.56 7.06
CA ASN A 111 -26.92 -16.53 7.99
C ASN A 111 -26.40 -16.28 9.41
N PRO A 112 -26.80 -15.18 10.07
CA PRO A 112 -26.26 -14.80 11.37
C PRO A 112 -26.51 -15.84 12.47
N SER A 113 -27.52 -16.72 12.32
CA SER A 113 -27.74 -17.87 13.22
C SER A 113 -26.61 -18.92 13.18
N LYS A 114 -25.74 -18.87 12.17
CA LYS A 114 -24.52 -19.70 12.06
C LYS A 114 -23.30 -19.06 12.71
N VAL A 115 -23.42 -17.82 13.17
CA VAL A 115 -22.41 -17.12 13.95
C VAL A 115 -22.75 -17.29 15.43
N LEU A 116 -21.99 -18.16 16.09
CA LEU A 116 -22.23 -18.62 17.45
C LEU A 116 -21.32 -17.90 18.44
N GLU A 117 -21.68 -17.95 19.71
CA GLU A 117 -20.79 -17.52 20.81
C GLU A 117 -19.67 -18.53 21.06
N THR A 118 -19.96 -19.82 20.87
CA THR A 118 -19.03 -20.95 21.00
C THR A 118 -19.40 -22.03 20.00
N ILE A 119 -18.40 -22.73 19.46
CA ILE A 119 -18.61 -23.84 18.53
C ILE A 119 -18.77 -25.14 19.33
N THR A 120 -19.94 -25.76 19.21
CA THR A 120 -20.26 -27.06 19.84
C THR A 120 -20.06 -28.22 18.85
N PRO A 121 -19.94 -29.47 19.33
CA PRO A 121 -19.88 -30.64 18.46
C PRO A 121 -21.05 -30.74 17.47
N GLU A 122 -22.27 -30.39 17.89
CA GLU A 122 -23.48 -30.43 17.05
C GLU A 122 -23.43 -29.36 15.95
N ALA A 123 -22.82 -28.21 16.23
CA ALA A 123 -22.61 -27.15 15.24
C ALA A 123 -21.71 -27.62 14.08
N LEU A 124 -20.75 -28.52 14.36
CA LEU A 124 -19.85 -29.10 13.35
C LEU A 124 -20.56 -30.07 12.38
N LEU A 125 -21.78 -30.52 12.70
CA LEU A 125 -22.59 -31.31 11.78
C LEU A 125 -23.25 -30.45 10.69
N ASN A 126 -23.32 -29.13 10.89
CA ASN A 126 -24.07 -28.21 10.05
C ASN A 126 -23.21 -27.00 9.61
N LEU A 127 -22.10 -27.29 8.93
CA LEU A 127 -21.13 -26.31 8.45
C LEU A 127 -21.66 -25.47 7.26
N PRO A 128 -21.08 -24.27 7.03
CA PRO A 128 -20.09 -23.62 7.86
C PRO A 128 -20.71 -22.92 9.09
N VAL A 129 -19.90 -22.78 10.14
CA VAL A 129 -20.24 -22.04 11.38
C VAL A 129 -19.08 -21.11 11.75
N GLY A 130 -19.33 -20.08 12.55
CA GLY A 130 -18.28 -19.15 12.94
C GLY A 130 -18.47 -18.47 14.29
N ILE A 131 -17.44 -17.76 14.74
CA ILE A 131 -17.42 -16.94 15.95
C ILE A 131 -16.88 -15.57 15.56
N THR A 132 -17.56 -14.50 15.98
CA THR A 132 -17.11 -13.12 15.75
C THR A 132 -16.72 -12.44 17.06
N LYS A 133 -15.59 -11.73 17.07
CA LYS A 133 -15.17 -10.88 18.18
C LYS A 133 -14.79 -9.49 17.66
N LYS A 134 -15.05 -8.48 18.49
CA LYS A 134 -14.65 -7.10 18.26
C LYS A 134 -13.33 -6.84 18.99
N LEU A 135 -12.39 -6.18 18.33
CA LEU A 135 -11.11 -5.76 18.89
C LEU A 135 -11.21 -4.33 19.46
N GLY A 136 -10.21 -3.92 20.25
CA GLY A 136 -10.19 -2.61 20.94
C GLY A 136 -10.24 -1.38 20.03
N ASP A 137 -9.94 -1.53 18.75
CA ASP A 137 -9.92 -0.47 17.72
C ASP A 137 -11.19 -0.43 16.84
N ASN A 138 -12.22 -1.21 17.20
CA ASN A 138 -13.43 -1.48 16.40
C ASN A 138 -13.23 -2.37 15.18
N SER A 139 -12.03 -2.90 14.94
CA SER A 139 -11.83 -3.97 13.97
C SER A 139 -12.60 -5.22 14.44
N ARG A 140 -13.00 -6.07 13.48
CA ARG A 140 -13.71 -7.32 13.78
C ARG A 140 -12.93 -8.49 13.25
N ILE A 141 -12.74 -9.50 14.08
CA ILE A 141 -12.17 -10.77 13.68
C ILE A 141 -13.24 -11.85 13.73
N THR A 142 -13.40 -12.58 12.63
CA THR A 142 -14.36 -13.67 12.50
C THR A 142 -13.61 -14.95 12.19
N LEU A 143 -13.71 -15.93 13.07
CA LEU A 143 -13.27 -17.30 12.82
C LEU A 143 -14.42 -18.06 12.18
N GLY A 144 -14.18 -18.77 11.09
CA GLY A 144 -15.16 -19.66 10.46
C GLY A 144 -14.58 -21.04 10.20
N VAL A 145 -15.36 -22.07 10.54
CA VAL A 145 -15.04 -23.48 10.28
C VAL A 145 -15.73 -23.87 8.98
N LEU A 146 -14.92 -24.25 7.98
CA LEU A 146 -15.44 -24.68 6.67
C LEU A 146 -15.67 -26.19 6.63
N GLU A 147 -14.75 -26.95 7.21
CA GLU A 147 -14.73 -28.42 7.15
C GLU A 147 -14.34 -28.99 8.51
N ALA A 148 -14.92 -30.13 8.86
CA ALA A 148 -14.58 -30.92 10.04
C ALA A 148 -14.44 -32.40 9.64
N LYS A 149 -13.27 -32.98 9.90
CA LYS A 149 -12.98 -34.40 9.65
C LYS A 149 -12.98 -35.14 10.98
N PHE A 150 -13.99 -35.97 11.19
CA PHE A 150 -14.16 -36.73 12.42
C PHE A 150 -13.25 -37.96 12.41
N GLY A 151 -12.18 -37.91 13.22
CA GLY A 151 -11.26 -39.01 13.46
C GLY A 151 -11.66 -39.87 14.67
N LYS A 152 -10.87 -40.91 14.94
CA LYS A 152 -11.10 -41.80 16.10
C LYS A 152 -10.81 -41.10 17.42
N SER A 153 -9.75 -40.29 17.50
CA SER A 153 -9.33 -39.58 18.71
C SER A 153 -9.87 -38.15 18.75
N GLU A 154 -9.76 -37.44 17.64
CA GLU A 154 -9.97 -36.00 17.53
C GLU A 154 -10.73 -35.64 16.24
N THR A 155 -11.27 -34.42 16.18
CA THR A 155 -11.83 -33.85 14.96
C THR A 155 -10.87 -32.80 14.41
N GLU A 156 -10.47 -32.93 13.15
CA GLU A 156 -9.60 -31.96 12.49
C GLU A 156 -10.44 -30.92 11.74
N LEU A 157 -10.15 -29.64 11.96
CA LEU A 157 -10.88 -28.53 11.36
C LEU A 157 -10.05 -27.84 10.26
N THR A 158 -10.75 -27.42 9.21
CA THR A 158 -10.27 -26.42 8.26
C THR A 158 -10.90 -25.08 8.61
N ILE A 159 -10.08 -24.14 9.05
CA ILE A 159 -10.51 -22.84 9.55
C ILE A 159 -10.04 -21.74 8.60
N PHE A 160 -10.94 -20.80 8.32
CA PHE A 160 -10.58 -19.49 7.78
C PHE A 160 -10.88 -18.41 8.81
N VAL A 161 -10.11 -17.33 8.76
CA VAL A 161 -10.30 -16.15 9.61
C VAL A 161 -10.43 -14.93 8.73
N LYS A 162 -11.43 -14.09 8.99
CA LYS A 162 -11.64 -12.77 8.37
C LYS A 162 -11.29 -11.69 9.38
N LEU A 163 -10.29 -10.87 9.08
CA LEU A 163 -10.05 -9.62 9.79
C LEU A 163 -10.62 -8.47 8.96
N ASN A 164 -11.64 -7.80 9.48
CA ASN A 164 -12.21 -6.60 8.92
C ASN A 164 -11.71 -5.38 9.69
N PHE A 165 -11.07 -4.44 8.98
CA PHE A 165 -10.47 -3.25 9.56
C PHE A 165 -10.66 -2.04 8.64
N MET A 166 -10.58 -0.85 9.22
CA MET A 166 -10.74 0.40 8.50
C MET A 166 -9.39 1.03 8.15
N VAL A 167 -9.17 1.29 6.86
CA VAL A 167 -8.01 2.03 6.34
C VAL A 167 -8.46 3.43 5.94
N LYS A 168 -8.10 4.43 6.74
CA LYS A 168 -8.30 5.84 6.39
C LYS A 168 -7.36 6.22 5.24
N GLY A 169 -7.87 6.98 4.27
CA GLY A 169 -7.09 7.48 3.12
C GLY A 169 -6.93 6.51 1.94
N SER A 170 -7.50 5.30 2.05
CA SER A 170 -7.69 4.35 0.94
C SER A 170 -8.97 4.68 0.15
N SER A 171 -8.99 4.39 -1.15
CA SER A 171 -10.19 4.52 -2.01
C SER A 171 -11.34 3.63 -1.56
N GLU A 172 -11.01 2.51 -0.91
CA GLU A 172 -11.94 1.59 -0.28
C GLU A 172 -11.55 1.47 1.20
N PRO A 173 -12.30 2.08 2.12
CA PRO A 173 -11.89 2.24 3.51
C PRO A 173 -12.10 0.98 4.35
N ASN A 174 -12.97 0.07 3.95
CA ASN A 174 -13.13 -1.22 4.62
C ASN A 174 -12.28 -2.27 3.90
N ARG A 175 -11.44 -2.95 4.65
CA ARG A 175 -10.52 -3.97 4.14
C ARG A 175 -10.74 -5.28 4.85
N GLU A 176 -10.60 -6.37 4.10
CA GLU A 176 -10.74 -7.73 4.59
C GLU A 176 -9.46 -8.50 4.32
N LEU A 177 -8.86 -9.04 5.37
CA LEU A 177 -7.79 -10.02 5.26
C LEU A 177 -8.33 -11.41 5.56
N PHE A 178 -7.90 -12.38 4.77
CA PHE A 178 -8.25 -13.78 4.96
C PHE A 178 -7.03 -14.57 5.39
N PHE A 179 -7.15 -15.26 6.52
CA PHE A 179 -6.15 -16.19 7.03
C PHE A 179 -6.70 -17.60 6.97
N SER A 180 -5.81 -18.59 6.97
CA SER A 180 -6.18 -20.00 7.02
C SER A 180 -5.36 -20.78 8.04
N ALA A 181 -6.00 -21.79 8.62
CA ALA A 181 -5.36 -22.86 9.38
C ALA A 181 -6.01 -24.19 9.00
N GLN A 182 -5.22 -25.26 8.90
CA GLN A 182 -5.68 -26.61 8.62
C GLN A 182 -5.17 -27.56 9.69
N GLY A 183 -5.91 -28.64 9.94
CA GLY A 183 -5.55 -29.63 10.95
C GLY A 183 -5.71 -29.11 12.38
N VAL A 184 -6.60 -28.13 12.60
CA VAL A 184 -6.85 -27.60 13.94
C VAL A 184 -7.70 -28.60 14.72
N THR A 185 -7.19 -29.07 15.85
CA THR A 185 -7.91 -30.03 16.69
C THR A 185 -9.13 -29.39 17.36
N PHE A 186 -10.26 -30.10 17.28
CA PHE A 186 -11.42 -29.87 18.13
C PHE A 186 -11.54 -31.01 19.14
N THR A 187 -11.57 -30.65 20.42
CA THR A 187 -11.55 -31.60 21.53
C THR A 187 -12.92 -32.24 21.77
N ARG A 188 -12.94 -33.44 22.36
CA ARG A 188 -14.18 -34.14 22.72
C ARG A 188 -15.00 -33.45 23.80
N GLU A 189 -14.34 -32.66 24.65
CA GLU A 189 -14.99 -31.87 25.70
C GLU A 189 -15.65 -30.59 25.15
N GLY A 190 -15.47 -30.34 23.84
CA GLY A 190 -15.90 -29.12 23.20
C GLY A 190 -14.82 -28.05 23.29
N GLY A 191 -14.42 -27.52 22.14
CA GLY A 191 -13.46 -26.43 22.07
C GLY A 191 -12.39 -26.66 21.02
N ILE A 192 -11.97 -25.56 20.41
CA ILE A 192 -10.91 -25.52 19.40
C ILE A 192 -9.58 -25.41 20.15
N SER A 193 -8.58 -26.22 19.83
CA SER A 193 -7.24 -26.09 20.39
C SER A 193 -6.57 -24.77 19.98
N SER A 194 -5.46 -24.41 20.61
CA SER A 194 -4.71 -23.22 20.22
C SER A 194 -4.06 -23.43 18.85
N PHE A 195 -4.14 -22.44 17.96
CA PHE A 195 -3.59 -22.54 16.61
C PHE A 195 -3.13 -21.17 16.09
N THR A 196 -2.32 -21.18 15.04
CA THR A 196 -1.93 -19.96 14.31
C THR A 196 -2.43 -20.04 12.87
N ALA A 197 -3.17 -19.03 12.46
CA ALA A 197 -3.61 -18.83 11.09
C ALA A 197 -2.63 -17.91 10.35
N ALA A 198 -2.32 -18.26 9.11
CA ALA A 198 -1.45 -17.48 8.24
C ALA A 198 -2.26 -16.68 7.21
N LEU A 199 -1.83 -15.45 6.89
CA LEU A 199 -2.43 -14.65 5.83
C LEU A 199 -2.30 -15.40 4.50
N LEU A 200 -3.42 -15.54 3.81
CA LEU A 200 -3.49 -16.20 2.51
C LEU A 200 -2.82 -15.31 1.45
N GLY A 201 -1.51 -15.44 1.27
CA GLY A 201 -0.70 -14.72 0.27
C GLY A 201 -0.61 -13.21 0.46
N ASP A 202 0.19 -12.57 -0.39
CA ASP A 202 0.45 -11.14 -0.27
C ASP A 202 -0.81 -10.31 -0.57
N PHE A 203 -1.05 -9.29 0.25
CA PHE A 203 -2.21 -8.41 0.12
C PHE A 203 -1.75 -6.97 -0.09
N ILE A 204 -2.12 -6.39 -1.23
CA ILE A 204 -1.70 -5.04 -1.60
C ILE A 204 -2.79 -4.05 -1.18
N LEU A 205 -2.41 -3.08 -0.37
CA LEU A 205 -3.20 -1.90 -0.06
C LEU A 205 -2.65 -0.73 -0.89
N PRO A 206 -3.32 -0.34 -1.99
CA PRO A 206 -2.92 0.84 -2.73
C PRO A 206 -3.19 2.08 -1.87
N MET A 207 -2.16 2.89 -1.67
CA MET A 207 -2.29 4.26 -1.14
C MET A 207 -2.13 5.27 -2.28
N LYS A 208 -2.35 6.56 -2.00
CA LYS A 208 -2.31 7.60 -3.04
C LYS A 208 -0.99 7.66 -3.81
N GLN A 209 0.14 7.56 -3.12
CA GLN A 209 1.49 7.76 -3.71
C GLN A 209 2.44 6.60 -3.45
N TRP A 210 1.99 5.53 -2.82
CA TRP A 210 2.80 4.37 -2.44
C TRP A 210 1.86 3.20 -2.18
N SER A 211 2.39 2.00 -1.95
CA SER A 211 1.58 0.82 -1.65
C SER A 211 2.10 0.14 -0.40
N ILE A 212 1.19 -0.42 0.41
CA ILE A 212 1.56 -1.37 1.47
C ILE A 212 1.34 -2.76 0.91
N VAL A 213 2.34 -3.61 1.01
CA VAL A 213 2.25 -5.04 0.70
C VAL A 213 2.28 -5.78 2.03
N LEU A 214 1.12 -6.25 2.49
CA LEU A 214 1.05 -7.18 3.60
C LEU A 214 1.56 -8.53 3.13
N LYS A 215 2.54 -9.06 3.85
CA LYS A 215 3.21 -10.31 3.48
C LYS A 215 2.40 -11.50 3.97
N GLY A 216 2.09 -12.42 3.06
CA GLY A 216 1.56 -13.74 3.39
C GLY A 216 2.62 -14.61 4.05
N ALA A 217 2.23 -15.80 4.53
CA ALA A 217 3.23 -16.78 4.97
C ALA A 217 4.21 -17.11 3.82
N ASN A 218 5.49 -17.25 4.16
CA ASN A 218 6.64 -17.61 3.32
C ASN A 218 7.45 -16.47 2.67
N THR A 219 7.34 -15.21 3.11
CA THR A 219 8.23 -14.12 2.61
C THR A 219 9.00 -13.39 3.72
N PRO A 220 10.32 -13.11 3.58
CA PRO A 220 11.17 -12.86 4.74
C PRO A 220 11.93 -11.54 4.66
N PHE A 221 11.37 -10.37 5.01
CA PHE A 221 12.22 -9.18 5.15
C PHE A 221 11.84 -8.28 6.34
N CYS A 222 12.65 -8.39 7.39
CA CYS A 222 13.11 -7.29 8.25
C CYS A 222 14.58 -7.58 8.62
N ASN A 223 15.46 -6.57 8.49
CA ASN A 223 16.90 -6.65 8.76
C ASN A 223 17.17 -6.86 10.26
N GLY A 224 17.04 -8.10 10.74
CA GLY A 224 17.35 -8.50 12.12
C GLY A 224 16.20 -9.11 12.91
N GLN A 225 15.00 -9.28 12.32
CA GLN A 225 13.87 -10.01 12.92
C GLN A 225 13.23 -10.94 11.89
N THR A 226 12.73 -12.10 12.34
CA THR A 226 12.00 -13.06 11.49
C THR A 226 10.62 -12.51 11.11
N CYS A 227 10.47 -12.00 9.88
CA CYS A 227 9.17 -11.85 9.25
C CYS A 227 8.73 -13.21 8.68
N ALA A 228 7.97 -14.00 9.45
CA ALA A 228 7.35 -15.24 9.00
C ALA A 228 5.95 -15.00 8.39
N GLY A 229 5.79 -13.91 7.63
CA GLY A 229 4.50 -13.46 7.13
C GLY A 229 3.55 -12.93 8.21
N THR A 230 2.37 -12.47 7.77
CA THR A 230 1.31 -11.98 8.64
C THR A 230 0.55 -13.17 9.25
N THR A 231 0.43 -13.19 10.57
CA THR A 231 -0.20 -14.29 11.33
C THR A 231 -1.21 -13.80 12.36
N ALA A 232 -2.13 -14.69 12.73
CA ALA A 232 -3.09 -14.49 13.82
C ALA A 232 -3.16 -15.77 14.65
N THR A 233 -2.87 -15.66 15.94
CA THR A 233 -2.87 -16.74 16.91
C THR A 233 -4.17 -16.72 17.72
N PHE A 234 -4.69 -17.92 17.92
CA PHE A 234 -5.92 -18.17 18.64
C PHE A 234 -5.64 -19.13 19.79
N ASN A 235 -6.20 -18.82 20.95
CA ASN A 235 -6.15 -19.67 22.12
C ASN A 235 -7.56 -20.10 22.49
N CYS A 236 -7.80 -21.41 22.53
CA CYS A 236 -9.14 -21.98 22.78
C CYS A 236 -10.23 -21.46 21.83
N GLY A 237 -9.88 -21.14 20.57
CA GLY A 237 -10.80 -20.54 19.58
C GLY A 237 -11.04 -19.04 19.73
N GLU A 238 -10.49 -18.39 20.75
CA GLU A 238 -10.49 -16.93 20.89
C GLU A 238 -9.24 -16.31 20.28
N PHE A 239 -9.38 -15.14 19.68
CA PHE A 239 -8.22 -14.37 19.22
C PHE A 239 -7.37 -13.90 20.41
N ASP A 240 -6.08 -14.21 20.36
CA ASP A 240 -5.12 -13.89 21.41
C ASP A 240 -4.19 -12.75 20.97
N ALA A 241 -3.36 -13.04 19.96
CA ALA A 241 -2.39 -12.12 19.39
C ALA A 241 -2.22 -12.36 17.89
N GLY A 242 -1.53 -11.45 17.21
CA GLY A 242 -1.12 -11.61 15.83
C GLY A 242 0.12 -10.79 15.54
N ASN A 243 0.67 -10.98 14.35
CA ASN A 243 1.81 -10.23 13.87
C ASN A 243 1.54 -9.78 12.43
N LEU A 244 1.60 -8.48 12.17
CA LEU A 244 1.42 -7.88 10.86
C LEU A 244 2.79 -7.65 10.23
N CYS A 245 3.15 -8.46 9.23
CA CYS A 245 4.35 -8.25 8.43
C CYS A 245 3.99 -7.52 7.15
N ALA A 246 4.63 -6.38 6.89
CA ALA A 246 4.33 -5.60 5.71
C ALA A 246 5.52 -4.84 5.17
N GLU A 247 5.40 -4.41 3.92
CA GLU A 247 6.38 -3.63 3.20
C GLU A 247 5.72 -2.39 2.59
N VAL A 248 6.25 -1.20 2.85
CA VAL A 248 5.88 0.01 2.12
C VAL A 248 6.76 0.11 0.89
N VAL A 249 6.15 0.15 -0.28
CA VAL A 249 6.83 0.26 -1.56
C VAL A 249 6.59 1.64 -2.15
N PHE A 250 7.68 2.31 -2.52
CA PHE A 250 7.62 3.65 -3.12
C PHE A 250 7.69 3.58 -4.65
N PRO A 251 6.98 4.47 -5.34
CA PRO A 251 7.14 4.64 -6.78
C PRO A 251 8.47 5.33 -7.09
N ARG A 252 9.05 5.01 -8.26
CA ARG A 252 10.38 5.53 -8.65
C ARG A 252 10.41 7.02 -8.94
N ASN A 253 9.25 7.63 -9.12
CA ASN A 253 9.11 9.08 -9.23
C ASN A 253 9.12 9.80 -7.88
N VAL A 254 9.13 9.05 -6.75
CA VAL A 254 9.31 9.60 -5.40
C VAL A 254 10.70 9.23 -4.87
N LEU A 255 11.04 7.94 -4.82
CA LEU A 255 12.34 7.46 -4.35
C LEU A 255 12.99 6.52 -5.37
N LYS A 256 14.30 6.71 -5.62
CA LYS A 256 15.12 5.79 -6.40
C LYS A 256 16.17 5.13 -5.49
N PRO A 257 16.52 3.86 -5.70
CA PRO A 257 17.67 3.27 -5.02
C PRO A 257 18.93 4.07 -5.34
N TYR A 258 19.86 4.14 -4.40
CA TYR A 258 21.11 4.89 -4.56
C TYR A 258 22.31 3.97 -4.37
N ASN A 259 23.21 3.99 -5.35
CA ASN A 259 24.45 3.25 -5.29
C ASN A 259 25.51 4.08 -4.57
N THR A 260 25.82 3.72 -3.32
CA THR A 260 26.76 4.46 -2.46
C THR A 260 28.20 4.43 -2.99
N THR A 261 28.59 3.36 -3.68
CA THR A 261 29.91 3.23 -4.30
C THR A 261 30.08 4.16 -5.51
N LEU A 262 29.09 4.17 -6.40
CA LEU A 262 29.11 4.96 -7.64
C LEU A 262 28.57 6.38 -7.45
N ARG A 263 28.06 6.70 -6.25
CA ARG A 263 27.46 7.98 -5.87
C ARG A 263 26.41 8.48 -6.86
N LYS A 264 25.52 7.57 -7.27
CA LYS A 264 24.49 7.86 -8.27
C LYS A 264 23.21 7.07 -7.99
N ALA A 265 22.08 7.62 -8.44
CA ALA A 265 20.81 6.91 -8.47
C ALA A 265 20.90 5.65 -9.36
N GLU A 266 20.19 4.59 -8.96
CA GLU A 266 20.02 3.39 -9.78
C GLU A 266 18.88 3.56 -10.77
N GLU A 267 19.12 3.09 -12.00
CA GLU A 267 18.15 3.14 -13.09
C GLU A 267 17.07 2.07 -12.99
N THR A 268 17.23 1.09 -12.09
CA THR A 268 16.31 -0.02 -11.87
C THR A 268 16.08 -0.26 -10.38
N GLY A 269 15.04 -1.03 -10.05
CA GLY A 269 14.68 -1.36 -8.68
C GLY A 269 13.77 -0.33 -7.99
N ARG A 270 13.30 -0.70 -6.80
CA ARG A 270 12.44 0.12 -5.94
C ARG A 270 13.01 0.23 -4.55
N VAL A 271 12.72 1.36 -3.93
CA VAL A 271 12.95 1.57 -2.50
C VAL A 271 11.72 1.10 -1.76
N SER A 272 11.95 0.33 -0.72
CA SER A 272 10.92 -0.13 0.18
C SER A 272 11.43 -0.20 1.60
N PHE A 273 10.51 -0.20 2.55
CA PHE A 273 10.84 -0.56 3.92
C PHE A 273 9.87 -1.58 4.48
N GLY A 274 10.43 -2.57 5.18
CA GLY A 274 9.69 -3.59 5.90
C GLY A 274 9.43 -3.18 7.35
N PHE A 275 8.32 -3.66 7.91
CA PHE A 275 8.02 -3.59 9.33
C PHE A 275 7.25 -4.83 9.79
N SER A 276 7.39 -5.17 11.07
CA SER A 276 6.67 -6.26 11.75
C SER A 276 6.03 -5.72 13.01
N ILE A 277 4.69 -5.75 13.08
CA ILE A 277 3.94 -5.13 14.18
C ILE A 277 3.12 -6.21 14.89
N PRO A 278 3.46 -6.54 16.15
CA PRO A 278 2.59 -7.39 16.96
C PRO A 278 1.30 -6.62 17.29
N PHE A 279 0.19 -7.34 17.34
CA PHE A 279 -1.10 -6.81 17.78
C PHE A 279 -1.82 -7.83 18.66
N ASN A 280 -2.70 -7.37 19.54
CA ASN A 280 -3.42 -8.25 20.47
C ASN A 280 -4.88 -7.83 20.63
N LYS A 281 -5.62 -8.65 21.39
CA LYS A 281 -7.05 -8.43 21.66
C LYS A 281 -7.35 -7.04 22.26
N ALA A 282 -6.49 -6.54 23.14
CA ALA A 282 -6.71 -5.29 23.88
C ALA A 282 -6.39 -4.04 23.06
N SER A 283 -5.22 -3.98 22.42
CA SER A 283 -4.79 -2.82 21.63
C SER A 283 -5.32 -2.83 20.20
N GLY A 284 -5.71 -3.99 19.66
CA GLY A 284 -5.99 -4.11 18.23
C GLY A 284 -4.81 -3.58 17.42
N LEU A 285 -5.09 -2.76 16.41
CA LEU A 285 -4.06 -2.10 15.59
C LEU A 285 -3.71 -0.68 16.07
N ARG A 286 -3.96 -0.31 17.34
CA ARG A 286 -3.80 1.07 17.84
C ARG A 286 -2.51 1.37 18.61
N ASP A 287 -1.69 0.38 18.92
CA ASP A 287 -0.43 0.54 19.66
C ASP A 287 0.68 -0.12 18.82
N MET A 288 1.15 0.62 17.82
CA MET A 288 2.01 0.08 16.77
C MET A 288 3.45 0.51 17.03
N TYR A 289 4.22 -0.35 17.69
CA TYR A 289 5.65 -0.18 17.89
C TYR A 289 6.43 -1.13 16.97
N SER A 290 7.26 -0.61 16.07
CA SER A 290 8.10 -1.47 15.23
C SER A 290 9.34 -0.78 14.69
N GLN A 291 10.40 -1.57 14.55
CA GLN A 291 11.58 -1.15 13.82
C GLN A 291 11.32 -1.24 12.31
N VAL A 292 11.60 -0.14 11.63
CA VAL A 292 11.49 -0.05 10.18
C VAL A 292 12.85 -0.34 9.53
N CYS A 293 12.85 -1.20 8.51
CA CYS A 293 14.05 -1.61 7.80
C CYS A 293 13.97 -1.23 6.33
N PHE A 294 14.80 -0.29 5.87
CA PHE A 294 14.93 0.01 4.46
C PHE A 294 15.65 -1.12 3.72
N ASN A 295 15.20 -1.43 2.51
CA ASN A 295 15.82 -2.47 1.70
C ASN A 295 17.18 -2.03 1.12
N LYS A 296 17.36 -0.73 0.87
CA LYS A 296 18.54 -0.12 0.23
C LYS A 296 18.67 1.37 0.59
N PRO A 297 19.88 1.96 0.48
CA PRO A 297 20.03 3.40 0.40
C PRO A 297 19.24 3.99 -0.78
N PHE A 298 18.81 5.24 -0.66
CA PHE A 298 17.93 5.88 -1.64
C PHE A 298 18.24 7.36 -1.88
N CYS A 299 17.71 7.93 -2.95
CA CYS A 299 17.67 9.37 -3.20
C CYS A 299 16.25 9.82 -3.58
N VAL A 300 15.98 11.10 -3.37
CA VAL A 300 14.70 11.72 -3.77
C VAL A 300 14.71 11.93 -5.29
N ALA A 301 13.69 11.42 -5.97
CA ALA A 301 13.55 11.52 -7.41
C ALA A 301 13.02 12.89 -7.87
N GLY A 302 13.23 13.22 -9.14
CA GLY A 302 12.58 14.37 -9.79
C GLY A 302 13.47 15.60 -9.99
N ASN A 303 14.72 15.57 -9.51
CA ASN A 303 15.71 16.61 -9.82
C ASN A 303 17.12 16.01 -9.83
N ALA A 304 17.82 16.07 -10.96
CA ALA A 304 19.18 15.57 -11.12
C ALA A 304 20.17 16.18 -10.10
N ASN A 305 19.93 17.42 -9.65
CA ASN A 305 20.74 18.07 -8.62
C ASN A 305 20.50 17.52 -7.22
N ILE A 306 19.40 16.81 -6.98
CA ILE A 306 19.05 16.17 -5.72
C ILE A 306 19.39 14.67 -5.77
N GLU A 307 19.23 14.02 -6.92
CA GLU A 307 19.52 12.59 -7.15
C GLU A 307 21.00 12.20 -6.92
N ARG A 308 21.91 13.18 -6.85
CA ARG A 308 23.31 12.96 -6.44
C ARG A 308 23.51 12.71 -4.94
N PHE A 309 22.51 13.02 -4.10
CA PHE A 309 22.59 12.81 -2.66
C PHE A 309 21.87 11.51 -2.27
N GLY A 310 22.62 10.58 -1.68
CA GLY A 310 22.11 9.34 -1.14
C GLY A 310 21.84 9.44 0.36
N PHE A 311 20.77 8.80 0.81
CA PHE A 311 20.37 8.65 2.20
C PHE A 311 20.39 7.17 2.57
N GLU A 312 20.95 6.88 3.73
CA GLU A 312 20.87 5.58 4.37
C GLU A 312 20.23 5.77 5.74
N VAL A 313 19.22 4.96 6.03
CA VAL A 313 18.39 5.10 7.22
C VAL A 313 18.43 3.77 7.96
N SER A 314 18.94 3.80 9.19
CA SER A 314 19.07 2.64 10.07
C SER A 314 18.48 2.94 11.45
N ASN A 315 18.01 1.90 12.13
CA ASN A 315 17.45 1.98 13.49
C ASN A 315 16.28 2.94 13.66
N VAL A 316 15.40 3.02 12.65
CA VAL A 316 14.15 3.79 12.77
C VAL A 316 13.16 3.00 13.59
N ILE A 317 12.68 3.61 14.65
CA ILE A 317 11.57 3.11 15.47
C ILE A 317 10.34 3.92 15.11
N TYR A 318 9.28 3.23 14.71
CA TYR A 318 7.94 3.78 14.62
C TYR A 318 7.20 3.46 15.92
N ASP A 319 6.60 4.49 16.51
CA ASP A 319 5.78 4.40 17.71
C ASP A 319 4.49 5.20 17.49
N GLU A 320 3.35 4.55 17.63
CA GLU A 320 2.01 5.16 17.63
C GLU A 320 1.30 4.73 18.91
N SER A 321 1.52 5.50 19.98
CA SER A 321 0.81 5.44 21.27
C SER A 321 -0.44 6.32 21.30
#